data_AF-A0A957CI88-F1
#
_entry.id   AF-A0A957CI88-F1
#
_cell.length_a   1.000
_cell.length_b   1.000
_cell.length_c   1.000
_cell.angle_alpha   90.00
_cell.angle_beta   90.00
_cell.angle_gamma   90.00
#
_symmetry.space_group_name_H-M   'P 1'
#
loop_
_entity.id
_entity.type
_entity.pdbx_description
1 polymer ?
#
loop_
_entity_poly.entity_id
_entity_poly.type
_entity_poly.pdbx_seq_one_letter_code
_entity_poly.pdbx_strand_id
1 'polypeptide(L)'
;GANIILWPELAITGVAEDVQATIEQGQALAKEAGVYLAMPVFIVYPDSDRALENKLYVADPDGRIVLEHVKYGGNLLEGTLKGSG
;
A
#
# COMPACT_ATOMS: atom_id res chain seq x y z
N GLY A 1 -7.70 12.31 -19.39
CA GLY A 1 -8.17 11.63 -18.17
C GLY A 1 -7.34 12.07 -17.00
N ALA A 2 -7.47 11.43 -15.84
CA ALA A 2 -6.55 11.62 -14.72
C ALA A 2 -5.18 11.02 -15.05
N ASN A 3 -4.09 11.59 -14.52
CA ASN A 3 -2.74 11.04 -14.63
C ASN A 3 -2.35 10.21 -13.40
N ILE A 4 -2.99 10.47 -12.26
CA ILE A 4 -2.79 9.80 -10.98
C ILE A 4 -4.13 9.61 -10.28
N ILE A 5 -4.29 8.46 -9.64
CA ILE A 5 -5.41 8.14 -8.74
C ILE A 5 -4.81 7.76 -7.38
N LEU A 6 -5.39 8.30 -6.31
CA LEU A 6 -5.01 8.00 -4.93
C LEU A 6 -6.22 7.42 -4.21
N TRP A 7 -6.07 6.21 -3.67
CA TRP A 7 -7.04 5.65 -2.74
C TRP A 7 -6.84 6.24 -1.33
N PRO A 8 -7.91 6.29 -0.50
CA PRO A 8 -7.80 6.74 0.89
C PRO A 8 -6.84 5.87 1.71
N GLU A 9 -6.36 6.41 2.83
CA GLU A 9 -5.61 5.63 3.80
C GLU A 9 -6.40 4.38 4.24
N LEU A 10 -5.70 3.26 4.43
CA LEU A 10 -6.28 1.98 4.85
C LEU A 10 -7.28 1.35 3.87
N ALA A 11 -7.35 1.87 2.63
CA ALA A 11 -8.27 1.34 1.60
C ALA A 11 -8.09 -0.17 1.35
N ILE A 12 -6.88 -0.68 1.55
CA ILE A 12 -6.57 -2.11 1.53
C ILE A 12 -6.13 -2.51 2.95
N THR A 13 -6.93 -3.31 3.64
CA THR A 13 -6.59 -3.80 4.98
C THR A 13 -6.78 -5.31 5.02
N GLY A 14 -5.78 -6.06 5.48
CA GLY A 14 -5.88 -7.51 5.53
C GLY A 14 -4.58 -8.21 5.92
N VAL A 15 -4.59 -9.53 5.80
CA VAL A 15 -3.40 -10.36 5.96
C VAL A 15 -2.46 -10.19 4.76
N ALA A 16 -1.18 -10.51 4.94
CA ALA A 16 -0.14 -10.24 3.96
C ALA A 16 -0.43 -10.82 2.56
N GLU A 17 -0.95 -12.05 2.47
CA GLU A 17 -1.26 -12.68 1.17
C GLU A 17 -2.37 -11.94 0.42
N ASP A 18 -3.46 -11.58 1.11
CA ASP A 18 -4.61 -10.88 0.51
C ASP A 18 -4.24 -9.44 0.10
N VAL A 19 -3.45 -8.76 0.95
CA VAL A 19 -2.94 -7.42 0.61
C VAL A 19 -2.04 -7.49 -0.62
N GLN A 20 -1.13 -8.46 -0.69
CA GLN A 20 -0.24 -8.64 -1.84
C GLN A 20 -1.03 -8.94 -3.13
N ALA A 21 -2.02 -9.83 -3.06
CA ALA A 21 -2.90 -10.12 -4.19
C ALA A 21 -3.67 -8.86 -4.65
N THR A 22 -4.10 -8.01 -3.72
CA THR A 22 -4.78 -6.75 -4.04
C THR A 22 -3.84 -5.74 -4.69
N ILE A 23 -2.58 -5.65 -4.24
CA ILE A 23 -1.55 -4.81 -4.87
C ILE A 23 -1.30 -5.26 -6.31
N GLU A 24 -1.21 -6.57 -6.56
CA GLU A 24 -1.01 -7.12 -7.91
C GLU A 24 -2.18 -6.77 -8.86
N GLN A 25 -3.41 -6.85 -8.35
CA GLN A 25 -4.60 -6.38 -9.08
C GLN A 25 -4.52 -4.88 -9.36
N GLY A 26 -4.08 -4.08 -8.39
CA GLY A 26 -3.87 -2.64 -8.57
C GLY A 26 -2.78 -2.29 -9.59
N GLN A 27 -1.69 -3.06 -9.64
CA GLN A 27 -0.66 -2.93 -10.69
C GLN A 27 -1.23 -3.22 -12.08
N ALA A 28 -2.05 -4.27 -12.22
CA ALA A 28 -2.75 -4.57 -13.46
C ALA A 28 -3.70 -3.45 -13.87
N LEU A 29 -4.45 -2.90 -12.91
CA LEU A 29 -5.36 -1.77 -13.14
C LEU A 29 -4.62 -0.48 -13.55
N ALA A 30 -3.50 -0.17 -12.90
CA ALA A 30 -2.65 0.98 -13.24
C ALA A 30 -2.18 0.89 -14.70
N LYS A 31 -1.76 -0.32 -15.12
CA LYS A 31 -1.34 -0.62 -16.49
C LYS A 31 -2.49 -0.51 -17.49
N GLU A 32 -3.64 -1.10 -17.19
CA GLU A 32 -4.82 -1.06 -18.06
C GLU A 32 -5.30 0.38 -18.29
N ALA A 33 -5.37 1.17 -17.21
CA ALA A 33 -5.84 2.55 -17.26
C ALA A 33 -4.78 3.55 -17.73
N GLY A 34 -3.50 3.18 -17.75
CA GLY A 34 -2.39 4.05 -18.11
C GLY A 34 -2.19 5.20 -17.12
N VAL A 35 -2.32 4.93 -15.82
CA VAL A 35 -2.23 5.94 -14.74
C VAL A 35 -1.28 5.51 -13.64
N TYR A 36 -0.79 6.48 -12.87
CA TYR A 36 -0.22 6.17 -11.56
C TYR A 36 -1.34 5.80 -10.58
N LEU A 37 -1.17 4.73 -9.82
CA LEU A 37 -2.12 4.32 -8.79
C LEU A 37 -1.43 4.23 -7.43
N ALA A 38 -1.84 5.10 -6.52
CA ALA A 38 -1.38 5.12 -5.13
C ALA A 38 -2.35 4.33 -4.25
N MET A 39 -1.81 3.30 -3.58
CA MET A 39 -2.53 2.27 -2.85
C MET A 39 -2.02 2.19 -1.41
N PRO A 40 -2.62 2.96 -0.48
CA PRO A 40 -2.36 2.79 0.94
C PRO A 40 -2.86 1.44 1.45
N VAL A 41 -2.04 0.76 2.23
CA VAL A 41 -2.32 -0.56 2.80
C VAL A 41 -2.13 -0.57 4.32
N PHE A 42 -2.85 -1.46 4.99
CA PHE A 42 -2.61 -1.85 6.38
C PHE A 42 -2.52 -3.36 6.49
N ILE A 43 -1.32 -3.86 6.83
CA ILE A 43 -1.01 -5.29 6.82
C ILE A 43 -1.00 -5.81 8.25
N VAL A 44 -1.76 -6.88 8.48
CA VAL A 44 -1.76 -7.63 9.74
C VAL A 44 -1.03 -8.96 9.60
N TYR A 45 -0.36 -9.40 10.67
CA TYR A 45 0.36 -10.67 10.74
C TYR A 45 -0.10 -11.50 11.95
N PRO A 46 -1.27 -12.18 11.89
CA PRO A 46 -1.89 -12.82 13.05
C PRO A 46 -1.05 -13.88 13.76
N ASP A 47 -0.16 -14.56 13.03
CA ASP A 47 0.67 -15.68 13.52
C ASP A 47 2.16 -15.30 13.57
N SER A 48 2.48 -14.02 13.78
CA SER A 48 3.85 -13.52 13.76
C SER A 48 4.09 -12.41 14.78
N ASP A 49 5.32 -12.33 15.31
CA ASP A 49 5.77 -11.19 16.11
C ASP A 49 6.11 -9.94 15.27
N ARG A 50 5.86 -9.99 13.95
CA ARG A 50 6.05 -8.85 13.07
C ARG A 50 5.09 -7.72 13.44
N ALA A 51 5.64 -6.51 13.53
CA ALA A 51 4.82 -5.30 13.66
C ALA A 51 3.86 -5.19 12.46
N LEU A 52 2.64 -4.73 12.73
CA LEU A 52 1.68 -4.37 11.69
C LEU A 52 2.28 -3.27 10.80
N GLU A 53 1.94 -3.22 9.52
CA GLU A 53 2.56 -2.29 8.58
C GLU A 53 1.50 -1.36 7.99
N ASN A 54 1.67 -0.04 8.18
CA ASN A 54 0.89 0.99 7.47
C ASN A 54 1.79 1.56 6.37
N LYS A 55 1.48 1.23 5.11
CA LYS A 55 2.34 1.52 3.95
C LYS A 55 1.58 2.19 2.83
N LEU A 56 2.30 2.88 1.97
CA LEU A 56 1.84 3.34 0.66
C LEU A 56 2.67 2.66 -0.43
N TYR A 57 1.99 2.01 -1.37
CA TYR A 57 2.56 1.57 -2.64
C TYR A 57 2.10 2.49 -3.78
N VAL A 58 2.96 2.79 -4.74
CA VAL A 58 2.57 3.49 -5.98
C VAL A 58 3.00 2.68 -7.18
N ALA A 59 2.03 2.28 -8.00
CA ALA A 59 2.27 1.68 -9.30
C ALA A 59 2.35 2.77 -10.39
N ASP A 60 3.27 2.63 -11.33
CA ASP A 60 3.37 3.45 -12.54
C ASP A 60 2.39 2.97 -13.64
N PRO A 61 2.23 3.73 -14.75
CA PRO A 61 1.40 3.33 -15.89
C PRO A 61 1.81 2.04 -16.62
N ASP A 62 3.00 1.49 -16.35
CA ASP A 62 3.40 0.17 -16.86
C ASP A 62 3.07 -0.95 -15.87
N GLY A 63 2.50 -0.60 -14.70
CA GLY A 63 2.15 -1.49 -13.60
C GLY A 63 3.32 -1.82 -12.66
N ARG A 64 4.45 -1.09 -12.71
CA ARG A 64 5.59 -1.33 -11.81
C ARG A 64 5.43 -0.54 -10.52
N ILE A 65 5.74 -1.14 -9.37
CA ILE A 65 5.84 -0.38 -8.12
C ILE A 65 7.08 0.52 -8.20
N VAL A 66 6.86 1.83 -8.14
CA VAL A 66 7.89 2.86 -8.20
C VAL A 66 8.10 3.59 -6.88
N LEU A 67 7.22 3.37 -5.90
CA LEU A 67 7.36 3.87 -4.54
C LEU A 67 6.77 2.87 -3.54
N GLU A 68 7.52 2.64 -2.46
CA GLU A 68 7.05 2.02 -1.22
C GLU A 68 7.43 2.97 -0.07
N HIS A 69 6.47 3.30 0.79
CA HIS A 69 6.68 4.18 1.93
C HIS A 69 5.98 3.62 3.18
N VAL A 70 6.73 3.52 4.29
CA VAL A 70 6.18 3.15 5.60
C VAL A 70 5.81 4.42 6.37
N LYS A 71 4.60 4.47 6.92
CA LYS A 71 4.10 5.63 7.65
C LYS A 71 4.94 5.91 8.90
N TYR A 72 5.37 7.16 9.07
CA TYR A 72 6.06 7.62 10.27
C TYR A 72 5.09 8.09 11.37
N GLY A 73 4.12 8.93 11.00
CA GLY A 73 3.17 9.54 11.92
C GLY A 73 2.11 8.55 12.44
N GLY A 74 1.44 8.87 13.54
CA GLY A 74 0.37 8.02 14.12
C GLY A 74 0.87 6.75 14.83
N ASN A 75 2.15 6.42 14.70
CA ASN A 75 2.74 5.20 15.26
C ASN A 75 2.63 5.09 16.80
N LEU A 76 2.63 6.23 17.52
CA LEU A 76 2.35 6.27 18.97
C LEU A 76 0.98 5.68 19.36
N LEU A 77 0.02 5.68 18.43
CA LEU A 77 -1.32 5.13 18.61
C LEU A 77 -1.45 3.75 17.93
N GLU A 78 -0.90 3.61 16.73
CA GLU A 78 -1.07 2.42 15.88
C GLU A 78 -0.15 1.25 16.26
N GLY A 79 1.03 1.51 16.85
CA GLY A 79 2.00 0.45 17.17
C GLY A 79 2.57 -0.30 15.97
N THR A 80 2.50 0.31 14.77
CA THR A 80 2.94 -0.27 13.50
C THR A 80 4.48 -0.22 13.34
N LEU A 81 5.02 -0.80 12.27
CA LEU A 81 6.40 -0.56 11.84
C LEU A 81 6.60 0.94 11.62
N LYS A 82 7.56 1.54 12.34
CA LYS A 82 7.83 2.97 12.28
C LYS A 82 8.64 3.32 11.02
N GLY A 83 8.11 4.19 10.17
CA GLY A 83 8.84 4.76 9.04
C GLY A 83 10.08 5.57 9.45
N SER A 84 10.90 6.01 8.49
CA SER A 84 12.13 6.77 8.77
C SER A 84 11.96 8.28 8.87
N GLY A 85 10.85 8.85 8.38
CA GLY A 85 10.52 10.28 8.51
C GLY A 85 11.36 11.20 7.63
#